data_AF-A0A6G2PTC9-F1
#
_entry.id   AF-A0A6G2PTC9-F1
#
_cell.length_a   1.000
_cell.length_b   1.000
_cell.length_c   1.000
_cell.angle_alpha   90.00
_cell.angle_beta   90.00
_cell.angle_gamma   90.00
#
_symmetry.space_group_name_H-M   'P 1'
#
loop_
_entity.id
_entity.type
_entity.pdbx_description
1 polymer ?
#
loop_
_entity_poly.entity_id
_entity_poly.type
_entity_poly.pdbx_seq_one_letter_code
_entity_poly.pdbx_strand_id
1 'polypeptide(L)'
;VSQTGSTTSLPSSDAGWSEEISLDLDMASAICPNCNILLVEAKSATMANLGTAVNEAVTLGAKYVSNSYGGSESSSDTSYDTSYFKHPGVAITVSAGDGGYGAEYPAASQYVTSVGGTALSKASNTRGWSESV
;
A
#
# COMPACT_ATOMS: atom_id res chain seq x y z
N VAL A 1 6.32 -5.22 -12.45
CA VAL A 1 5.97 -6.60 -12.85
C VAL A 1 4.50 -6.83 -12.53
N SER A 2 3.85 -7.84 -13.10
CA SER A 2 2.50 -8.21 -12.68
C SER A 2 2.52 -8.96 -11.34
N GLN A 3 1.34 -9.17 -10.74
CA GLN A 3 1.15 -9.99 -9.53
C GLN A 3 1.63 -11.44 -9.63
N THR A 4 2.12 -11.89 -10.79
CA THR A 4 2.70 -13.22 -11.00
C THR A 4 4.17 -13.15 -11.42
N GLY A 5 4.83 -12.01 -11.22
CA GLY A 5 6.23 -11.77 -11.60
C GLY A 5 6.47 -11.56 -13.09
N SER A 6 5.42 -11.49 -13.92
CA SER A 6 5.60 -11.31 -15.37
C SER A 6 5.99 -9.87 -15.72
N THR A 7 6.91 -9.70 -16.67
CA THR A 7 7.27 -8.40 -17.26
C THR A 7 6.55 -8.14 -18.58
N THR A 8 5.83 -9.12 -19.13
CA THR A 8 5.19 -9.05 -20.45
C THR A 8 3.68 -9.25 -20.40
N SER A 9 3.15 -9.90 -19.37
CA SER A 9 1.72 -10.05 -19.12
C SER A 9 1.31 -9.09 -17.99
N LEU A 10 1.29 -7.80 -18.32
CA LEU A 10 0.88 -6.72 -17.42
C LEU A 10 -0.64 -6.49 -17.49
N PRO A 11 -1.27 -5.95 -16.42
CA PRO A 11 -2.66 -5.52 -16.49
C PRO A 11 -2.88 -4.43 -17.52
N SER A 12 -4.13 -4.27 -17.96
CA SER A 12 -4.51 -3.12 -18.79
C SER A 12 -4.34 -1.83 -17.99
N SER A 13 -3.87 -0.77 -18.65
CA SER A 13 -3.79 0.56 -18.04
C SER A 13 -5.17 1.07 -17.65
N ASP A 14 -5.28 1.62 -16.45
CA ASP A 14 -6.43 2.36 -15.97
C ASP A 14 -5.96 3.74 -15.49
N ALA A 15 -6.64 4.81 -15.89
CA ALA A 15 -6.17 6.17 -15.63
C ALA A 15 -6.18 6.53 -14.13
N GLY A 16 -7.18 6.07 -13.38
CA GLY A 16 -7.27 6.34 -11.95
C GLY A 16 -6.20 5.59 -11.17
N TRP A 17 -5.99 4.31 -11.48
CA TRP A 17 -4.89 3.55 -10.88
C TRP A 17 -3.51 4.07 -11.31
N SER A 18 -3.37 4.58 -12.53
CA SER A 18 -2.11 5.15 -13.00
C SER A 18 -1.73 6.43 -12.22
N GLU A 19 -2.72 7.24 -11.86
CA GLU A 19 -2.54 8.42 -11.01
C GLU A 19 -2.03 8.03 -9.62
N GLU A 20 -2.73 7.10 -8.95
CA GLU A 20 -2.35 6.60 -7.62
C GLU A 20 -0.96 5.95 -7.63
N ILE A 21 -0.69 5.06 -8.61
CA ILE A 21 0.63 4.42 -8.75
C ILE A 21 1.73 5.47 -8.95
N SER A 22 1.47 6.51 -9.73
CA SER A 22 2.46 7.58 -9.94
C SER A 22 2.72 8.37 -8.65
N LEU A 23 1.66 8.70 -7.90
CA LEU A 23 1.76 9.35 -6.59
C LEU A 23 2.61 8.53 -5.61
N ASP A 24 2.32 7.23 -5.49
CA ASP A 24 3.05 6.30 -4.62
C ASP A 24 4.55 6.25 -4.95
N LEU A 25 4.87 6.07 -6.24
CA LEU A 25 6.25 5.97 -6.70
C LEU A 25 7.01 7.30 -6.51
N ASP A 26 6.38 8.43 -6.81
CA ASP A 26 6.99 9.75 -6.65
C ASP A 26 7.28 10.07 -5.18
N MET A 27 6.33 9.77 -4.27
CA MET A 27 6.50 9.98 -2.84
C MET A 27 7.60 9.08 -2.25
N ALA A 28 7.62 7.79 -2.61
CA ALA A 28 8.65 6.86 -2.16
C ALA A 28 10.04 7.25 -2.70
N SER A 29 10.12 7.64 -3.98
CA SER A 29 11.36 8.10 -4.62
C SER A 29 11.90 9.38 -3.99
N ALA A 30 11.02 10.35 -3.71
CA ALA A 30 11.41 11.62 -3.10
C ALA A 30 11.99 11.45 -1.69
N ILE A 31 11.43 10.53 -0.89
CA ILE A 31 11.90 10.31 0.48
C ILE A 31 13.14 9.42 0.56
N CYS A 32 13.30 8.46 -0.37
CA CYS A 32 14.44 7.56 -0.43
C CYS A 32 14.97 7.43 -1.87
N PRO A 33 15.75 8.43 -2.34
CA PRO A 33 16.23 8.46 -3.73
C PRO A 33 17.23 7.33 -4.07
N ASN A 34 17.78 6.65 -3.06
CA ASN A 34 18.68 5.51 -3.23
C ASN A 34 18.01 4.15 -3.01
N CYS A 35 16.70 4.13 -2.69
CA CYS A 35 15.96 2.89 -2.56
C CYS A 35 15.72 2.25 -3.93
N ASN A 36 15.79 0.91 -3.99
CA ASN A 36 15.29 0.18 -5.14
C ASN A 36 13.78 0.06 -5.03
N ILE A 37 13.05 0.62 -6.01
CA ILE A 37 11.59 0.62 -6.00
C ILE A 37 11.08 -0.49 -6.91
N LEU A 38 10.26 -1.39 -6.36
CA LEU A 38 9.61 -2.47 -7.08
C LEU A 38 8.10 -2.18 -7.18
N LEU A 39 7.61 -1.97 -8.39
CA LEU A 39 6.18 -1.94 -8.68
C LEU A 39 5.67 -3.34 -9.03
N VAL A 40 4.66 -3.81 -8.30
CA VAL A 40 3.93 -5.05 -8.60
C VAL A 40 2.47 -4.70 -8.85
N GLU A 41 2.00 -4.91 -10.09
CA GLU A 41 0.66 -4.52 -10.51
C GLU A 41 -0.31 -5.70 -10.47
N ALA A 42 -1.43 -5.51 -9.79
CA ALA A 42 -2.52 -6.47 -9.75
C ALA A 42 -3.36 -6.44 -11.04
N LYS A 43 -3.90 -7.60 -11.42
CA LYS A 43 -4.78 -7.78 -12.58
C LYS A 43 -6.08 -7.00 -12.44
N SER A 44 -6.59 -6.85 -11.21
CA SER A 44 -7.75 -6.03 -10.89
C SER A 44 -7.72 -5.63 -9.42
N ALA A 45 -8.53 -4.63 -9.06
CA ALA A 45 -8.67 -4.10 -7.71
C ALA A 45 -9.49 -5.01 -6.75
N THR A 46 -9.37 -6.33 -6.87
CA THR A 46 -9.97 -7.25 -5.92
C THR A 46 -8.93 -7.63 -4.86
N MET A 47 -9.36 -7.84 -3.62
CA MET A 47 -8.43 -8.20 -2.53
C MET A 47 -7.61 -9.46 -2.85
N ALA A 48 -8.18 -10.43 -3.55
CA ALA A 48 -7.45 -11.62 -3.99
C ALA A 48 -6.28 -11.28 -4.93
N ASN A 49 -6.47 -10.36 -5.87
CA ASN A 49 -5.43 -9.96 -6.83
C ASN A 49 -4.41 -8.99 -6.20
N LEU A 50 -4.88 -8.03 -5.41
CA LEU A 50 -4.04 -7.11 -4.65
C LEU A 50 -3.17 -7.86 -3.63
N GLY A 51 -3.76 -8.77 -2.86
CA GLY A 51 -3.04 -9.62 -1.91
C GLY A 51 -2.05 -10.58 -2.58
N THR A 52 -2.37 -11.09 -3.78
CA THR A 52 -1.39 -11.85 -4.58
C THR A 52 -0.20 -10.97 -4.99
N ALA A 53 -0.42 -9.70 -5.32
CA ALA A 53 0.66 -8.76 -5.61
C ALA A 53 1.55 -8.48 -4.38
N VAL A 54 0.96 -8.39 -3.18
CA VAL A 54 1.72 -8.30 -1.91
C VAL A 54 2.63 -9.50 -1.74
N ASN A 55 2.10 -10.71 -1.92
CA ASN A 55 2.90 -11.94 -1.83
C ASN A 55 4.04 -11.98 -2.86
N GLU A 56 3.78 -11.54 -4.08
CA GLU A 56 4.80 -11.49 -5.13
C GLU A 56 5.89 -10.47 -4.79
N ALA A 57 5.53 -9.28 -4.28
CA ALA A 57 6.51 -8.29 -3.83
C ALA A 57 7.45 -8.86 -2.76
N VAL A 58 6.90 -9.57 -1.77
CA VAL A 58 7.69 -10.23 -0.72
C VAL A 58 8.56 -11.36 -1.30
N THR A 59 8.03 -12.14 -2.24
CA THR A 59 8.75 -13.22 -2.92
C THR A 59 9.94 -12.68 -3.71
N LEU A 60 9.80 -11.50 -4.33
CA LEU A 60 10.86 -10.79 -5.03
C LEU A 60 11.84 -10.07 -4.09
N GLY A 61 11.65 -10.20 -2.77
CA GLY A 61 12.60 -9.77 -1.75
C GLY A 61 12.29 -8.42 -1.11
N ALA A 62 11.11 -7.83 -1.35
CA ALA A 62 10.71 -6.60 -0.68
C ALA A 62 10.69 -6.78 0.84
N LYS A 63 11.30 -5.83 1.56
CA LYS A 63 11.26 -5.74 3.04
C LYS A 63 10.27 -4.69 3.55
N TYR A 64 9.81 -3.84 2.65
CA TYR A 64 8.85 -2.77 2.89
C TYR A 64 7.86 -2.80 1.74
N VAL A 65 6.57 -2.96 2.02
CA VAL A 65 5.49 -3.01 1.02
C VAL A 65 4.47 -1.94 1.37
N SER A 66 4.25 -0.99 0.47
CA SER A 66 3.27 0.09 0.63
C SER A 66 2.04 -0.18 -0.21
N ASN A 67 0.86 0.06 0.37
CA ASN A 67 -0.44 -0.15 -0.28
C ASN A 67 -1.36 1.04 0.01
N SER A 68 -1.71 1.80 -1.03
CA SER A 68 -2.58 2.98 -0.94
C SER A 68 -3.97 2.65 -1.49
N TYR A 69 -4.59 1.62 -0.91
CA TYR A 69 -5.93 1.17 -1.29
C TYR A 69 -6.68 0.59 -0.10
N GLY A 70 -8.00 0.66 -0.17
CA GLY A 70 -8.89 0.19 0.88
C GLY A 70 -10.26 -0.20 0.34
N GLY A 71 -10.97 -1.01 1.13
CA GLY A 71 -12.35 -1.41 0.86
C GLY A 71 -13.07 -1.82 2.14
N SER A 72 -14.36 -2.13 2.04
CA SER A 72 -15.14 -2.57 3.21
C SER A 72 -14.61 -3.87 3.80
N GLU A 73 -14.65 -3.96 5.14
CA GLU A 73 -14.39 -5.20 5.86
C GLU A 73 -15.38 -6.31 5.47
N SER A 74 -14.94 -7.55 5.63
CA SER A 74 -15.72 -8.73 5.28
C SER A 74 -15.42 -9.93 6.19
N SER A 75 -16.27 -10.95 6.14
CA SER A 75 -15.97 -12.22 6.83
C SER A 75 -14.75 -12.96 6.27
N SER A 76 -14.23 -12.55 5.10
CA SER A 76 -13.04 -13.15 4.47
C SER A 76 -11.73 -12.60 5.02
N ASP A 77 -11.76 -11.51 5.77
CA ASP A 77 -10.57 -10.73 6.16
C ASP A 77 -9.58 -11.58 6.97
N THR A 78 -10.06 -12.41 7.88
CA THR A 78 -9.20 -13.34 8.65
C THR A 78 -8.47 -14.36 7.76
N SER A 79 -9.08 -14.76 6.64
CA SER A 79 -8.43 -15.63 5.66
C SER A 79 -7.38 -14.84 4.86
N TYR A 80 -7.72 -13.62 4.44
CA TYR A 80 -6.82 -12.73 3.70
C TYR A 80 -5.61 -12.29 4.55
N ASP A 81 -5.79 -12.09 5.85
CA ASP A 81 -4.73 -11.77 6.80
C ASP A 81 -3.59 -12.79 6.71
N THR A 82 -3.96 -14.07 6.84
CA THR A 82 -2.99 -15.16 6.82
C THR A 82 -2.47 -15.47 5.43
N SER A 83 -3.28 -15.23 4.39
CA SER A 83 -2.93 -15.53 3.00
C SER A 83 -2.04 -14.47 2.35
N TYR A 84 -2.17 -13.21 2.75
CA TYR A 84 -1.58 -12.06 2.02
C TYR A 84 -0.73 -11.13 2.88
N PHE A 85 -1.07 -10.94 4.15
CA PHE A 85 -0.42 -9.89 4.98
C PHE A 85 0.50 -10.45 6.06
N LYS A 86 0.40 -11.73 6.39
CA LYS A 86 1.27 -12.38 7.39
C LYS A 86 2.66 -12.70 6.83
N HIS A 87 3.52 -11.68 6.78
CA HIS A 87 4.91 -11.81 6.32
C HIS A 87 5.92 -11.40 7.41
N PRO A 88 6.41 -12.34 8.25
CA PRO A 88 7.37 -12.03 9.30
C PRO A 88 8.65 -11.38 8.75
N GLY A 89 9.06 -10.26 9.34
CA GLY A 89 10.26 -9.53 8.93
C GLY A 89 10.08 -8.62 7.70
N VAL A 90 8.85 -8.44 7.23
CA VAL A 90 8.47 -7.46 6.21
C VAL A 90 7.56 -6.42 6.86
N ALA A 91 7.85 -5.14 6.68
CA ALA A 91 6.94 -4.07 7.06
C ALA A 91 5.93 -3.87 5.93
N ILE A 92 4.64 -3.99 6.25
CA ILE A 92 3.56 -3.73 5.30
C ILE A 92 2.76 -2.54 5.81
N THR A 93 2.68 -1.49 5.01
CA THR A 93 1.89 -0.29 5.31
C THR A 93 0.65 -0.25 4.42
N VAL A 94 -0.45 0.20 5.00
CA VAL A 94 -1.73 0.35 4.30
C VAL A 94 -2.36 1.68 4.72
N SER A 95 -2.87 2.46 3.76
CA SER A 95 -3.67 3.66 4.03
C SER A 95 -4.86 3.33 4.92
N ALA A 96 -5.23 4.20 5.86
CA ALA A 96 -6.40 4.02 6.72
C ALA A 96 -7.72 4.52 6.08
N GLY A 97 -7.63 5.11 4.90
CA GLY A 97 -8.76 5.61 4.11
C GLY A 97 -9.01 7.11 4.24
N ASP A 98 -9.67 7.65 3.22
CA ASP A 98 -10.00 9.09 3.11
C ASP A 98 -11.47 9.40 3.47
N GLY A 99 -12.22 8.39 3.90
CA GLY A 99 -13.65 8.49 4.24
C GLY A 99 -13.96 9.07 5.62
N GLY A 100 -12.94 9.45 6.39
CA GLY A 100 -13.08 9.87 7.79
C GLY A 100 -13.23 8.68 8.74
N TYR A 101 -14.27 8.67 9.57
CA TYR A 101 -14.48 7.58 10.54
C TYR A 101 -14.93 6.29 9.85
N GLY A 102 -14.29 5.18 10.23
CA GLY A 102 -14.61 3.84 9.74
C GLY A 102 -13.37 2.96 9.75
N ALA A 103 -13.56 1.65 9.71
CA ALA A 103 -12.48 0.72 9.41
C ALA A 103 -12.57 0.31 7.95
N GLU A 104 -11.41 0.15 7.31
CA GLU A 104 -11.30 -0.42 5.98
C GLU A 104 -10.28 -1.56 5.98
N TYR A 105 -10.46 -2.50 5.07
CA TYR A 105 -9.52 -3.59 4.83
C TYR A 105 -8.68 -3.27 3.59
N PRO A 106 -7.33 -3.42 3.63
CA PRO A 106 -6.57 -4.20 4.60
C PRO A 106 -6.04 -3.44 5.82
N ALA A 107 -6.38 -2.16 6.00
CA ALA A 107 -5.88 -1.36 7.13
C ALA A 107 -6.25 -1.94 8.51
N ALA A 108 -7.38 -2.67 8.59
CA ALA A 108 -7.82 -3.39 9.79
C ALA A 108 -7.03 -4.69 10.08
N SER A 109 -6.17 -5.15 9.15
CA SER A 109 -5.38 -6.36 9.35
C SER A 109 -4.41 -6.23 10.52
N GLN A 110 -4.36 -7.24 11.38
CA GLN A 110 -3.41 -7.26 12.52
C GLN A 110 -1.93 -7.37 12.10
N TYR A 111 -1.66 -7.69 10.82
CA TYR A 111 -0.32 -7.93 10.30
C TYR A 111 0.26 -6.72 9.54
N VAL A 112 -0.48 -5.62 9.43
CA VAL A 112 -0.04 -4.40 8.75
C VAL A 112 0.08 -3.23 9.71
N THR A 113 0.77 -2.19 9.26
CA THR A 113 0.73 -0.86 9.89
C THR A 113 -0.29 -0.01 9.15
N SER A 114 -1.40 0.30 9.82
CA SER A 114 -2.40 1.26 9.33
C SER A 114 -1.86 2.68 9.41
N VAL A 115 -1.89 3.41 8.31
CA VAL A 115 -1.34 4.76 8.18
C VAL A 115 -2.47 5.76 7.96
N GLY A 116 -2.78 6.56 8.99
CA GLY A 116 -3.77 7.63 8.92
C GLY A 116 -3.24 8.94 8.35
N GLY A 117 -4.15 9.87 8.07
CA GLY A 117 -3.84 11.21 7.57
C GLY A 117 -3.81 12.29 8.66
N THR A 118 -3.00 13.32 8.44
CA THR A 118 -2.98 14.54 9.27
C THR A 118 -2.90 15.79 8.39
N ALA A 119 -3.30 16.94 8.92
CA ALA A 119 -3.13 18.22 8.26
C ALA A 119 -1.84 18.89 8.74
N LEU A 120 -0.92 19.14 7.80
CA LEU A 120 0.35 19.80 8.09
C LEU A 120 0.35 21.26 7.61
N SER A 121 0.82 22.16 8.47
CA SER A 121 1.04 23.57 8.13
C SER A 121 2.48 23.97 8.46
N LYS A 122 3.13 24.74 7.58
CA LYS A 122 4.51 25.19 7.81
C LYS A 122 4.59 26.00 9.09
N ALA A 123 5.60 25.72 9.90
CA ALA A 123 5.81 26.38 11.18
C ALA A 123 7.28 26.70 11.43
N SER A 124 7.54 27.78 12.16
CA SER A 124 8.89 28.13 12.62
C SER A 124 9.20 27.40 13.94
N ASN A 125 9.29 26.07 13.87
CA ASN A 125 9.69 25.19 14.98
C ASN A 125 10.73 24.16 14.49
N THR A 126 11.31 23.38 15.40
CA THR A 126 12.37 22.40 15.06
C THR A 126 11.95 21.36 14.02
N ARG A 127 10.66 20.98 13.96
CA ARG A 127 10.11 20.04 12.96
C ARG A 127 9.81 20.71 11.62
N GLY A 128 9.70 22.04 11.58
CA GLY A 128 9.29 22.82 10.40
C GLY A 128 7.79 22.78 10.10
N TRP A 129 7.01 22.01 10.87
CA TRP A 129 5.59 21.76 10.66
C TRP A 129 4.82 21.75 11.98
N SER A 130 3.59 22.25 11.93
CA SER A 130 2.53 22.00 12.90
C SER A 130 1.55 20.98 12.32
N GLU A 131 0.99 20.13 13.16
CA GLU A 131 0.16 18.99 12.78
C GLU A 131 -1.17 19.00 13.53
N SER A 132 -2.27 18.67 12.85
CA SER A 132 -3.59 18.43 13.45
C SER A 132 -4.26 17.21 12.83
N VAL A 133 -5.19 16.61 13.57
CA VAL A 133 -6.12 15.57 13.11
C VAL A 133 -7.53 16.12 13.00
#